data_AF-A0AAJ4ALF2-F1
#
_entry.id   AF-A0AAJ4ALF2-F1
#
_cell.length_a   1.000
_cell.length_b   1.000
_cell.length_c   1.000
_cell.angle_alpha   90.00
_cell.angle_beta   90.00
_cell.angle_gamma   90.00
#
_symmetry.space_group_name_H-M   'P 1'
#
loop_
_entity.id
_entity.type
_entity.pdbx_description
1 polymer ?
#
loop_
_entity_poly.entity_id
_entity_poly.type
_entity_poly.pdbx_seq_one_letter_code
_entity_poly.pdbx_strand_id
1 'polypeptide(L)'
;MFNKKYKLIGFNGAPEMMASVMIRGTGKVVNMPAKDLISSEVADDLNRNELVEVCKKVYSKSSFEGAYELEDRHESYWMSYSFLVLCLCSLFTLSNITGIKPVEIFNTGLIVPAAIFLYPISFIFVDILNEYFGLKLARKAIIQSTVVNAGILVLLYLSTTIPSIGPWQAMDEQYTSLVTSMTSVFLASLSSYFISENINAYVLNKIKIATQSRWLAIRVIASTSIASVVDSALFISIAFFNVLPNDVLFVMFLSQVTIKILYALFSVAPIYFARKLFSRLINVKELNNNDNL
;
A
#
# COMPACT_ATOMS: atom_id res chain seq x y z
N MET A 1 18.57 -23.53 8.27
CA MET A 1 20.05 -23.49 8.12
C MET A 1 20.37 -22.32 7.20
N PHE A 2 21.33 -21.48 7.58
CA PHE A 2 21.72 -20.29 6.81
C PHE A 2 22.94 -20.63 5.94
N ASN A 3 22.96 -20.15 4.69
CA ASN A 3 24.06 -20.36 3.76
C ASN A 3 25.32 -19.63 4.23
N LYS A 4 26.49 -20.29 4.16
CA LYS A 4 27.75 -19.72 4.67
C LYS A 4 28.55 -18.98 3.59
N LYS A 5 28.51 -19.42 2.34
CA LYS A 5 29.36 -18.91 1.24
C LYS A 5 28.59 -18.54 -0.03
N TYR A 6 27.53 -19.25 -0.39
CA TYR A 6 26.82 -19.09 -1.66
C TYR A 6 25.33 -18.80 -1.48
N LYS A 7 24.73 -18.07 -2.41
CA LYS A 7 23.28 -17.80 -2.42
C LYS A 7 22.76 -17.87 -3.85
N LEU A 8 21.72 -18.68 -4.07
CA LEU A 8 21.01 -18.72 -5.34
C LEU A 8 20.29 -17.37 -5.56
N ILE A 9 20.40 -16.82 -6.76
CA ILE A 9 19.77 -15.55 -7.15
C ILE A 9 18.63 -15.79 -8.11
N GLY A 10 18.86 -16.61 -9.14
CA GLY A 10 17.87 -16.83 -10.19
C GLY A 10 18.31 -17.87 -11.20
N PHE A 11 17.47 -18.05 -12.22
CA PHE A 11 17.76 -18.86 -13.39
C PHE A 11 17.69 -17.97 -14.64
N ASN A 12 18.66 -18.12 -15.55
CA ASN A 12 18.66 -17.43 -16.83
C ASN A 12 18.44 -18.45 -17.96
N GLY A 13 17.58 -18.09 -18.92
CA GLY A 13 17.22 -18.91 -20.07
C GLY A 13 18.08 -18.63 -21.31
N ALA A 14 18.54 -19.72 -21.92
CA ALA A 14 19.14 -19.89 -23.25
C ALA A 14 20.66 -19.59 -23.42
N PRO A 15 21.43 -20.51 -24.05
CA PRO A 15 21.02 -21.76 -24.72
C PRO A 15 20.90 -22.99 -23.79
N GLU A 16 21.46 -22.95 -22.59
CA GLU A 16 21.26 -23.95 -21.53
C GLU A 16 20.76 -23.24 -20.25
N MET A 17 19.99 -23.94 -19.41
CA MET A 17 19.47 -23.38 -18.16
C MET A 17 20.63 -23.05 -17.21
N MET A 18 20.95 -21.77 -17.04
CA MET A 18 22.04 -21.30 -16.18
C MET A 18 21.47 -20.87 -14.83
N ALA A 19 21.98 -21.42 -13.74
CA ALA A 19 21.70 -20.93 -12.39
C ALA A 19 22.70 -19.81 -12.04
N SER A 20 22.19 -18.67 -11.57
CA SER A 20 22.97 -17.54 -11.08
C SER A 20 23.17 -17.65 -9.58
N VAL A 21 24.42 -17.78 -9.13
CA VAL A 21 24.79 -17.92 -7.72
C VAL A 21 25.71 -16.78 -7.31
N MET A 22 25.40 -16.11 -6.20
CA MET A 22 26.23 -15.06 -5.63
C MET A 22 27.12 -15.59 -4.52
N ILE A 23 28.40 -15.21 -4.59
CA ILE A 23 29.39 -15.46 -3.55
C ILE A 23 29.24 -14.38 -2.47
N ARG A 24 28.81 -14.75 -1.26
CA ARG A 24 28.51 -13.78 -0.18
C ARG A 24 29.74 -12.99 0.28
N GLY A 25 30.94 -13.56 0.15
CA GLY A 25 32.19 -12.91 0.53
C GLY A 25 32.69 -11.83 -0.44
N THR A 26 32.30 -11.91 -1.72
CA THR A 26 32.82 -11.00 -2.78
C THR A 26 31.71 -10.25 -3.52
N GLY A 27 30.44 -10.63 -3.34
CA GLY A 27 29.30 -10.09 -4.08
C GLY A 27 29.26 -10.50 -5.56
N LYS A 28 30.23 -11.27 -6.03
CA LYS A 28 30.35 -11.68 -7.44
C LYS A 28 29.28 -12.73 -7.77
N VAL A 29 28.57 -12.52 -8.88
CA VAL A 29 27.60 -13.47 -9.43
C VAL A 29 28.31 -14.39 -10.42
N VAL A 30 28.12 -15.69 -10.24
CA VAL A 30 28.63 -16.75 -11.11
C VAL A 30 27.45 -17.47 -11.73
N ASN A 31 27.47 -17.59 -13.05
CA ASN A 31 26.46 -18.35 -13.79
C ASN A 31 27.05 -19.71 -14.13
N MET A 32 26.33 -20.78 -13.81
CA MET A 32 26.73 -22.15 -14.16
C MET A 32 25.51 -22.97 -14.58
N PRO A 33 25.68 -24.01 -15.42
CA PRO A 33 24.56 -24.85 -15.82
C PRO A 33 23.86 -25.44 -14.60
N ALA A 34 22.53 -25.40 -14.58
CA ALA A 34 21.74 -25.87 -13.43
C ALA A 34 21.96 -27.36 -13.13
N LYS A 35 22.32 -28.15 -14.15
CA LYS A 35 22.72 -29.56 -13.99
C LYS A 35 24.07 -29.70 -13.26
N ASP A 36 25.04 -28.88 -13.65
CA ASP A 36 26.39 -28.89 -13.05
C ASP A 36 26.38 -28.34 -11.62
N LEU A 37 25.47 -27.40 -11.34
CA LEU A 37 25.27 -26.84 -9.99
C LEU A 37 24.94 -27.95 -8.98
N ILE A 38 24.06 -28.90 -9.32
CA ILE A 38 23.66 -30.00 -8.43
C ILE A 38 24.85 -30.89 -8.05
N SER A 39 25.81 -31.07 -8.97
CA SER A 39 27.01 -31.88 -8.76
C SER A 39 28.20 -31.12 -8.15
N SER A 40 28.08 -29.81 -7.94
CA SER A 40 29.19 -28.97 -7.48
C SER A 40 29.20 -28.80 -5.95
N GLU A 41 30.36 -28.43 -5.39
CA GLU A 41 30.49 -28.04 -3.97
C GLU A 41 29.58 -26.85 -3.56
N VAL A 42 29.04 -26.12 -4.55
CA VAL A 42 28.09 -25.03 -4.32
C VAL A 42 26.73 -25.57 -3.86
N ALA A 43 26.33 -26.77 -4.29
CA ALA A 43 25.10 -27.42 -3.84
C ALA A 43 25.11 -27.69 -2.34
N ASP A 44 26.24 -28.12 -1.80
CA ASP A 44 26.38 -28.50 -0.38
C ASP A 44 26.21 -27.31 0.58
N ASP A 45 26.40 -26.08 0.09
CA ASP A 45 26.25 -24.84 0.88
C ASP A 45 24.91 -24.12 0.65
N LEU A 46 24.12 -24.55 -0.33
CA LEU A 46 22.78 -24.03 -0.59
C LEU A 46 21.77 -24.52 0.47
N ASN A 47 20.78 -23.69 0.78
CA ASN A 47 19.74 -24.08 1.72
C ASN A 47 18.90 -25.24 1.15
N ARG A 48 18.29 -26.04 2.03
CA ARG A 48 17.39 -27.13 1.62
C ARG A 48 16.28 -26.67 0.68
N ASN A 49 15.76 -25.46 0.88
CA ASN A 49 14.73 -24.88 0.02
C ASN A 49 15.29 -24.48 -1.36
N GLU A 50 16.53 -23.97 -1.41
CA GLU A 50 17.21 -23.59 -2.66
C GLU A 50 17.54 -24.82 -3.51
N LEU A 51 18.05 -25.88 -2.87
CA LEU A 51 18.32 -27.17 -3.51
C LEU A 51 17.05 -27.80 -4.09
N VAL A 52 15.94 -27.75 -3.35
CA VAL A 52 14.66 -28.26 -3.84
C VAL A 52 14.20 -27.49 -5.07
N GLU A 53 14.41 -26.17 -5.14
CA GLU A 53 14.06 -25.35 -6.30
C GLU A 53 14.93 -25.65 -7.51
N VAL A 54 16.26 -25.79 -7.33
CA VAL A 54 17.19 -26.20 -8.41
C VAL A 54 16.82 -27.59 -8.95
N CYS A 55 16.60 -28.58 -8.06
CA CYS A 55 16.21 -29.93 -8.48
C CYS A 55 14.85 -29.96 -9.18
N LYS A 56 13.84 -29.25 -8.65
CA LYS A 56 12.54 -29.13 -9.32
C LYS A 56 12.68 -28.53 -10.70
N LYS A 57 13.51 -27.50 -10.87
CA LYS A 57 13.71 -26.83 -12.16
C LYS A 57 14.47 -27.70 -13.18
N VAL A 58 15.46 -28.49 -12.73
CA VAL A 58 16.23 -29.39 -13.60
C VAL A 58 15.43 -30.62 -14.03
N TYR A 59 14.56 -31.15 -13.16
CA TYR A 59 13.84 -32.40 -13.40
C TYR A 59 12.36 -32.23 -13.77
N SER A 60 11.78 -31.03 -13.66
CA SER A 60 10.41 -30.77 -14.13
C SER A 60 10.38 -30.67 -15.66
N LYS A 61 9.53 -31.49 -16.29
CA LYS A 61 9.29 -31.51 -17.75
C LYS A 61 8.50 -30.30 -18.26
N SER A 62 7.90 -29.52 -17.37
CA SER A 62 7.18 -28.28 -17.69
C SER A 62 7.78 -27.09 -16.93
N SER A 63 7.62 -25.90 -17.50
CA SER A 63 7.96 -24.58 -16.99
C SER A 63 7.54 -24.37 -15.53
N PHE A 64 8.32 -24.88 -14.58
CA PHE A 64 8.08 -24.70 -13.16
C PHE A 64 8.59 -23.32 -12.75
N GLU A 65 7.69 -22.36 -12.54
CA GLU A 65 8.05 -21.05 -12.00
C GLU A 65 8.36 -21.15 -10.50
N GLY A 66 9.65 -21.15 -10.20
CA GLY A 66 10.16 -21.25 -8.85
C GLY A 66 10.24 -19.90 -8.14
N ALA A 67 10.46 -19.91 -6.82
CA ALA A 67 10.59 -18.70 -6.00
C ALA A 67 11.71 -17.74 -6.46
N TYR A 68 12.64 -18.24 -7.29
CA TYR A 68 13.83 -17.57 -7.80
C TYR A 68 13.69 -17.00 -9.23
N GLU A 69 12.59 -17.26 -9.94
CA GLU A 69 12.24 -16.52 -11.18
C GLU A 69 11.48 -15.21 -10.86
N LEU A 70 11.03 -15.03 -9.62
CA LEU A 70 10.37 -13.82 -9.12
C LEU A 70 11.29 -12.58 -9.00
N GLU A 71 12.58 -12.69 -9.35
CA GLU A 71 13.47 -11.53 -9.47
C GLU A 71 13.36 -10.80 -10.81
N ASP A 72 12.67 -11.37 -11.81
CA ASP A 72 12.34 -10.64 -13.03
C ASP A 72 11.08 -9.79 -12.80
N ARG A 73 11.23 -8.74 -11.99
CA ARG A 73 10.20 -7.71 -11.85
C ARG A 73 10.04 -6.99 -13.18
N HIS A 74 9.16 -7.54 -14.01
CA HIS A 74 8.58 -6.85 -15.16
C HIS A 74 8.28 -5.39 -14.80
N GLU A 75 8.69 -4.45 -15.66
CA GLU A 75 8.36 -3.02 -15.54
C GLU A 75 6.88 -2.77 -15.22
N SER A 76 5.99 -3.62 -15.76
CA SER A 76 4.55 -3.60 -15.50
C SER A 76 4.16 -3.79 -14.02
N TYR A 77 4.90 -4.58 -13.24
CA TYR A 77 4.67 -4.76 -11.79
C TYR A 77 4.97 -3.47 -11.03
N TRP A 78 6.12 -2.85 -11.33
CA TRP A 78 6.50 -1.57 -10.72
C TRP A 78 5.63 -0.42 -11.22
N MET A 79 5.22 -0.42 -12.48
CA MET A 79 4.25 0.53 -13.03
C MET A 79 2.90 0.43 -12.32
N SER A 80 2.42 -0.78 -12.07
CA SER A 80 1.18 -1.01 -11.32
C SER A 80 1.30 -0.55 -9.86
N TYR A 81 2.43 -0.85 -9.21
CA TYR A 81 2.73 -0.33 -7.87
C TYR A 81 2.69 1.20 -7.85
N SER A 82 3.45 1.85 -8.74
CA SER A 82 3.55 3.30 -8.81
C SER A 82 2.20 3.94 -9.13
N PHE A 83 1.40 3.34 -10.03
CA PHE A 83 0.05 3.81 -10.33
C PHE A 83 -0.85 3.77 -9.10
N LEU A 84 -0.85 2.67 -8.34
CA LEU A 84 -1.64 2.55 -7.11
C LEU A 84 -1.18 3.57 -6.05
N VAL A 85 0.13 3.80 -5.91
CA VAL A 85 0.67 4.81 -4.99
C VAL A 85 0.28 6.22 -5.42
N LEU A 86 0.28 6.52 -6.71
CA LEU A 86 -0.18 7.80 -7.25
C LEU A 86 -1.67 8.01 -6.98
N CYS A 87 -2.51 7.02 -7.24
CA CYS A 87 -3.93 7.06 -6.90
C CYS A 87 -4.15 7.29 -5.40
N LEU A 88 -3.43 6.56 -4.55
CA LEU A 88 -3.48 6.73 -3.09
C LEU A 88 -3.12 8.15 -2.67
N CYS A 89 -2.03 8.70 -3.23
CA CYS A 89 -1.58 10.06 -2.92
C CYS A 89 -2.60 11.12 -3.37
N SER A 90 -3.14 10.98 -4.58
CA SER A 90 -4.15 11.90 -5.13
C SER A 90 -5.45 11.85 -4.34
N LEU A 91 -5.93 10.65 -3.99
CA LEU A 91 -7.13 10.47 -3.18
C LEU A 91 -6.96 11.04 -1.78
N PHE A 92 -5.78 10.84 -1.17
CA PHE A 92 -5.52 11.38 0.16
C PHE A 92 -5.49 12.92 0.13
N THR A 93 -4.82 13.51 -0.87
CA THR A 93 -4.81 14.97 -1.07
C THR A 93 -6.22 15.52 -1.27
N LEU A 94 -7.01 14.88 -2.15
CA LEU A 94 -8.40 15.27 -2.41
C LEU A 94 -9.28 15.15 -1.16
N SER A 95 -9.09 14.10 -0.36
CA SER A 95 -9.81 13.91 0.90
C SER A 95 -9.49 15.04 1.88
N ASN A 96 -8.22 15.44 1.99
CA ASN A 96 -7.83 16.53 2.88
C ASN A 96 -8.38 17.89 2.43
N ILE A 97 -8.41 18.18 1.12
CA ILE A 97 -9.01 19.42 0.57
C ILE A 97 -10.53 19.44 0.78
N THR A 98 -11.22 18.33 0.51
CA THR A 98 -12.68 18.25 0.69
C THR A 98 -13.10 18.22 2.16
N GLY A 99 -12.20 17.82 3.07
CA GLY A 99 -12.45 17.73 4.51
C GLY A 99 -12.71 19.07 5.21
N ILE A 100 -12.38 20.20 4.59
CA ILE A 100 -12.63 21.55 5.14
C ILE A 100 -14.11 21.86 5.16
N LYS A 101 -14.87 21.32 4.20
CA LYS A 101 -16.29 21.62 4.04
C LYS A 101 -17.12 20.63 4.88
N PRO A 102 -17.66 21.03 6.04
CA PRO A 102 -18.67 20.25 6.71
C PRO A 102 -19.92 20.20 5.84
N VAL A 103 -20.52 19.01 5.72
CA VAL A 103 -21.77 18.78 5.00
C VAL A 103 -22.76 18.17 5.97
N GLU A 104 -24.01 18.61 5.89
CA GLU A 104 -25.10 17.98 6.63
C GLU A 104 -25.57 16.73 5.91
N ILE A 105 -25.64 15.62 6.63
CA ILE A 105 -26.10 14.35 6.08
C ILE A 105 -27.63 14.33 6.07
N PHE A 106 -28.24 14.29 4.87
CA PHE A 106 -29.66 13.99 4.64
C PHE A 106 -30.67 14.73 5.55
N ASN A 107 -30.40 16.01 5.88
CA ASN A 107 -31.24 16.83 6.78
C ASN A 107 -31.48 16.20 8.18
N THR A 108 -30.55 15.36 8.65
CA THR A 108 -30.64 14.68 9.95
C THR A 108 -30.05 15.50 11.10
N GLY A 109 -29.52 16.70 10.83
CA GLY A 109 -28.80 17.51 11.82
C GLY A 109 -27.37 17.02 12.12
N LEU A 110 -26.91 15.94 11.48
CA LEU A 110 -25.54 15.41 11.65
C LEU A 110 -24.58 16.09 10.67
N ILE A 111 -23.65 16.87 11.22
CA ILE A 111 -22.60 17.57 10.47
C ILE A 111 -21.37 16.67 10.39
N VAL A 112 -20.96 16.32 9.17
CA VAL A 112 -19.79 15.46 8.93
C VAL A 112 -18.91 16.07 7.83
N PRO A 113 -17.57 16.00 7.94
CA PRO A 113 -16.69 16.43 6.85
C PRO A 113 -16.97 15.65 5.57
N ALA A 114 -17.02 16.32 4.42
CA ALA A 114 -17.24 15.66 3.12
C ALA A 114 -16.18 14.57 2.82
N ALA A 115 -14.99 14.71 3.40
CA ALA A 115 -13.91 13.72 3.33
C ALA A 115 -14.32 12.31 3.74
N ILE A 116 -15.36 12.15 4.57
CA ILE A 116 -15.79 10.83 5.06
C ILE A 116 -16.19 9.86 3.94
N PHE A 117 -16.59 10.36 2.77
CA PHE A 117 -16.98 9.52 1.63
C PHE A 117 -15.78 9.15 0.75
N LEU A 118 -14.74 9.97 0.73
CA LEU A 118 -13.55 9.79 -0.11
C LEU A 118 -12.45 9.03 0.63
N TYR A 119 -12.28 9.32 1.92
CA TYR A 119 -11.22 8.75 2.73
C TYR A 119 -11.28 7.22 2.83
N PRO A 120 -12.45 6.55 2.99
CA PRO A 120 -12.53 5.09 2.98
C PRO A 120 -11.97 4.43 1.72
N ILE A 121 -11.92 5.14 0.60
CA ILE A 121 -11.33 4.65 -0.65
C ILE A 121 -9.81 4.45 -0.48
N SER A 122 -9.11 5.25 0.34
CA SER A 122 -7.67 5.07 0.60
C SER A 122 -7.37 3.71 1.21
N PHE A 123 -8.18 3.26 2.17
CA PHE A 123 -8.03 1.94 2.80
C PHE A 123 -8.09 0.83 1.75
N ILE A 124 -8.97 0.95 0.73
CA ILE A 124 -9.07 -0.02 -0.37
C ILE A 124 -7.74 -0.12 -1.13
N PHE A 125 -7.13 1.03 -1.46
CA PHE A 125 -5.85 1.05 -2.17
C PHE A 125 -4.72 0.48 -1.32
N VAL A 126 -4.68 0.78 -0.01
CA VAL A 126 -3.69 0.23 0.91
C VAL A 126 -3.86 -1.28 1.08
N ASP A 127 -5.11 -1.77 1.17
CA ASP A 127 -5.42 -3.20 1.27
C ASP A 127 -5.02 -3.95 0.00
N ILE A 128 -5.29 -3.37 -1.17
CA ILE A 128 -4.81 -3.87 -2.48
C ILE A 128 -3.28 -3.93 -2.45
N LEU A 129 -2.60 -2.83 -2.13
CA LEU A 129 -1.14 -2.76 -2.09
C LEU A 129 -0.55 -3.83 -1.15
N ASN A 130 -1.13 -4.01 0.02
CA ASN A 130 -0.68 -5.02 0.99
C ASN A 130 -0.91 -6.45 0.49
N GLU A 131 -2.00 -6.70 -0.22
CA GLU A 131 -2.31 -8.04 -0.70
C GLU A 131 -1.38 -8.50 -1.83
N TYR A 132 -1.04 -7.62 -2.79
CA TYR A 132 -0.16 -7.95 -3.94
C TYR A 132 1.32 -7.72 -3.68
N PHE A 133 1.66 -6.60 -3.07
CA PHE A 133 3.04 -6.15 -2.92
C PHE A 133 3.59 -6.50 -1.52
N GLY A 134 2.72 -6.94 -0.61
CA GLY A 134 3.07 -7.34 0.74
C GLY A 134 3.28 -6.17 1.69
N LEU A 135 3.41 -6.49 2.98
CA LEU A 135 3.49 -5.53 4.07
C LEU A 135 4.62 -4.50 3.91
N LYS A 136 5.79 -4.92 3.44
CA LYS A 136 6.96 -4.03 3.30
C LYS A 136 6.71 -2.93 2.27
N LEU A 137 6.14 -3.27 1.13
CA LEU A 137 5.85 -2.29 0.07
C LEU A 137 4.61 -1.45 0.40
N ALA A 138 3.58 -2.03 1.02
CA ALA A 138 2.44 -1.26 1.52
C ALA A 138 2.86 -0.18 2.53
N ARG A 139 3.74 -0.51 3.49
CA ARG A 139 4.29 0.49 4.42
C ARG A 139 5.09 1.58 3.73
N LYS A 140 5.88 1.22 2.71
CA LYS A 140 6.58 2.23 1.90
C LYS A 140 5.59 3.15 1.17
N ALA A 141 4.52 2.61 0.59
CA ALA A 141 3.47 3.41 -0.04
C ALA A 141 2.78 4.37 0.94
N ILE A 142 2.44 3.90 2.15
CA ILE A 142 1.86 4.75 3.20
C ILE A 142 2.82 5.89 3.57
N ILE A 143 4.10 5.59 3.79
CA ILE A 143 5.13 6.60 4.10
C ILE A 143 5.27 7.59 2.94
N GLN A 144 5.35 7.11 1.70
CA GLN A 144 5.47 7.96 0.51
C GLN A 144 4.28 8.93 0.39
N SER A 145 3.05 8.41 0.52
CA SER A 145 1.83 9.22 0.49
C SER A 145 1.79 10.25 1.63
N THR A 146 2.20 9.86 2.84
CA THR A 146 2.28 10.75 4.01
C THR A 146 3.30 11.87 3.79
N VAL A 147 4.51 11.54 3.31
CA VAL A 147 5.59 12.52 3.06
C VAL A 147 5.19 13.50 1.96
N VAL A 148 4.58 13.03 0.87
CA VAL A 148 4.12 13.91 -0.20
C VAL A 148 3.02 14.85 0.31
N ASN A 149 2.04 14.35 1.05
CA ASN A 149 0.96 15.19 1.61
C ASN A 149 1.47 16.17 2.67
N ALA A 150 2.45 15.79 3.48
CA ALA A 150 3.13 16.69 4.40
C ALA A 150 3.89 17.81 3.64
N GLY A 151 4.55 17.46 2.52
CA GLY A 151 5.18 18.44 1.63
C GLY A 151 4.16 19.42 1.03
N ILE A 152 3.02 18.92 0.54
CA ILE A 152 1.92 19.76 0.03
C ILE A 152 1.44 20.72 1.11
N LEU A 153 1.24 20.24 2.35
CA LEU A 153 0.83 21.08 3.47
C LEU A 153 1.83 22.22 3.73
N VAL A 154 3.13 21.91 3.77
CA VAL A 154 4.18 22.90 3.99
C VAL A 154 4.20 23.94 2.87
N LEU A 155 4.09 23.51 1.60
CA LEU A 155 4.06 24.41 0.45
C LEU A 155 2.79 25.29 0.45
N LEU A 156 1.64 24.73 0.83
CA LEU A 156 0.39 25.47 0.97
C LEU A 156 0.51 26.56 2.06
N TYR A 157 1.10 26.23 3.21
CA TYR A 157 1.36 27.17 4.28
C TYR A 157 2.37 28.26 3.87
N LEU A 158 3.46 27.89 3.18
CA LEU A 158 4.41 28.87 2.65
C LEU A 158 3.74 29.83 1.66
N SER A 159 2.76 29.37 0.88
CA SER A 159 2.02 30.23 -0.05
C SER A 159 1.29 31.38 0.64
N THR A 160 0.91 31.29 1.92
CA THR A 160 0.25 32.40 2.63
C THR A 160 1.24 33.43 3.17
N THR A 161 2.54 33.13 3.16
CA THR A 161 3.60 34.06 3.60
C THR A 161 4.07 35.00 2.49
N ILE A 162 3.75 34.68 1.24
CA ILE A 162 4.11 35.47 0.06
C ILE A 162 3.10 36.62 -0.08
N PRO A 163 3.53 37.89 -0.19
CA PRO A 163 2.62 39.02 -0.26
C PRO A 163 1.80 39.00 -1.55
N SER A 164 0.51 39.30 -1.42
CA SER A 164 -0.40 39.45 -2.55
C SER A 164 -0.21 40.77 -3.30
N ILE A 165 -0.61 40.79 -4.58
CA ILE A 165 -0.63 42.02 -5.38
C ILE A 165 -1.79 42.93 -4.95
N GLY A 166 -1.65 44.25 -5.14
CA GLY A 166 -2.66 45.24 -4.71
C GLY A 166 -4.12 44.90 -5.09
N PRO A 167 -4.43 44.49 -6.34
CA PRO A 167 -5.80 44.11 -6.73
C PRO A 167 -6.35 42.85 -6.03
N TRP A 168 -5.50 42.04 -5.38
CA TRP A 168 -5.86 40.76 -4.78
C TRP A 168 -5.98 40.80 -3.25
N GLN A 169 -5.68 41.94 -2.61
CA GLN A 169 -5.71 42.08 -1.15
C GLN A 169 -7.04 41.65 -0.52
N ALA A 170 -8.17 41.92 -1.18
CA ALA A 170 -9.49 41.51 -0.69
C ALA A 170 -9.68 39.97 -0.65
N MET A 171 -8.99 39.23 -1.51
CA MET A 171 -9.03 37.76 -1.54
C MET A 171 -7.93 37.12 -0.68
N ASP A 172 -6.88 37.87 -0.36
CA ASP A 172 -5.72 37.40 0.39
C ASP A 172 -6.06 36.99 1.83
N GLU A 173 -6.92 37.79 2.49
CA GLU A 173 -7.40 37.48 3.85
C GLU A 173 -8.25 36.20 3.85
N GLN A 174 -9.15 36.06 2.88
CA GLN A 174 -10.00 34.87 2.73
C GLN A 174 -9.16 33.62 2.44
N TYR A 175 -8.16 33.75 1.55
CA TYR A 175 -7.22 32.69 1.23
C TYR A 175 -6.43 32.25 2.46
N THR A 176 -5.84 33.20 3.20
CA THR A 176 -5.05 32.91 4.40
C THR A 176 -5.88 32.26 5.49
N SER A 177 -7.10 32.73 5.72
CA SER A 177 -8.04 32.13 6.68
C SER A 177 -8.42 30.69 6.30
N LEU A 178 -8.68 30.46 5.00
CA LEU A 178 -8.99 29.13 4.48
C LEU A 178 -7.80 28.19 4.69
N VAL A 179 -6.60 28.54 4.20
CA VAL A 179 -5.38 27.72 4.31
C VAL A 179 -5.00 27.42 5.76
N THR A 180 -5.14 28.40 6.67
CA THR A 180 -4.88 28.19 8.10
C THR A 180 -5.85 27.15 8.70
N SER A 181 -7.12 27.21 8.30
CA SER A 181 -8.12 26.21 8.69
C SER A 181 -7.80 24.83 8.10
N MET A 182 -7.33 24.77 6.84
CA MET A 182 -6.87 23.51 6.22
C MET A 182 -5.74 22.89 7.01
N THR A 183 -4.81 23.71 7.50
CA THR A 183 -3.55 23.25 8.11
C THR A 183 -3.80 22.38 9.33
N SER A 184 -4.72 22.80 10.21
CA SER A 184 -5.08 22.04 11.40
C SER A 184 -5.71 20.69 11.06
N VAL A 185 -6.64 20.67 10.10
CA VAL A 185 -7.33 19.45 9.65
C VAL A 185 -6.36 18.50 8.93
N PHE A 186 -5.50 19.05 8.07
CA PHE A 186 -4.46 18.29 7.37
C PHE A 186 -3.50 17.63 8.34
N LEU A 187 -3.05 18.35 9.38
CA LEU A 187 -2.11 17.82 10.36
C LEU A 187 -2.72 16.68 11.18
N ALA A 188 -3.99 16.84 11.59
CA ALA A 188 -4.75 15.78 12.25
C ALA A 188 -4.91 14.55 11.35
N SER A 189 -5.30 14.76 10.09
CA SER A 189 -5.48 13.70 9.10
C SER A 189 -4.18 12.97 8.77
N LEU A 190 -3.07 13.68 8.59
CA LEU A 190 -1.73 13.11 8.38
C LEU A 190 -1.31 12.19 9.52
N SER A 191 -1.46 12.67 10.75
CA SER A 191 -1.09 11.93 11.96
C SER A 191 -1.95 10.68 12.12
N SER A 192 -3.26 10.84 11.93
CA SER A 192 -4.24 9.75 12.00
C SER A 192 -3.99 8.69 10.94
N TYR A 193 -3.92 9.09 9.66
CA TYR A 193 -3.65 8.23 8.51
C TYR A 193 -2.37 7.42 8.68
N PHE A 194 -1.29 8.08 9.12
CA PHE A 194 0.00 7.41 9.28
C PHE A 194 -0.10 6.26 10.29
N ILE A 195 -0.78 6.46 11.42
CA ILE A 195 -0.91 5.44 12.46
C ILE A 195 -1.94 4.38 12.05
N SER A 196 -3.13 4.80 11.60
CA SER A 196 -4.24 3.91 11.30
C SER A 196 -3.94 2.97 10.14
N GLU A 197 -3.36 3.45 9.04
CA GLU A 197 -3.04 2.61 7.89
C GLU A 197 -1.87 1.66 8.17
N ASN A 198 -0.91 2.05 9.00
CA ASN A 198 0.14 1.12 9.44
C ASN A 198 -0.42 -0.02 10.29
N ILE A 199 -1.40 0.27 11.15
CA ILE A 199 -2.13 -0.74 11.93
C ILE A 199 -2.97 -1.61 10.99
N ASN A 200 -3.72 -1.01 10.07
CA ASN A 200 -4.51 -1.73 9.06
C ASN A 200 -3.63 -2.75 8.32
N ALA A 201 -2.53 -2.28 7.74
CA ALA A 201 -1.63 -3.12 6.96
C ALA A 201 -1.01 -4.25 7.80
N TYR A 202 -0.65 -3.96 9.05
CA TYR A 202 -0.11 -4.96 9.97
C TYR A 202 -1.15 -6.04 10.34
N VAL A 203 -2.35 -5.62 10.73
CA VAL A 203 -3.45 -6.53 11.12
C VAL A 203 -3.86 -7.40 9.94
N LEU A 204 -4.01 -6.81 8.74
CA LEU A 204 -4.30 -7.54 7.51
C LEU A 204 -3.26 -8.64 7.29
N ASN A 205 -1.96 -8.30 7.32
CA ASN A 205 -0.90 -9.30 7.11
C ASN A 205 -0.87 -10.37 8.22
N LYS A 206 -1.15 -10.01 9.47
CA LYS A 206 -1.18 -10.97 10.60
C LYS A 206 -2.33 -11.97 10.45
N ILE A 207 -3.53 -11.51 10.09
CA ILE A 207 -4.67 -12.37 9.82
C ILE A 207 -4.41 -13.24 8.58
N LYS A 208 -3.77 -12.70 7.53
CA LYS A 208 -3.35 -13.48 6.34
C LYS A 208 -2.50 -14.69 6.70
N ILE A 209 -1.53 -14.51 7.60
CA ILE A 209 -0.66 -15.58 8.09
C ILE A 209 -1.46 -16.58 8.92
N ALA A 210 -2.31 -16.08 9.84
CA ALA A 210 -3.11 -16.93 10.72
C ALA A 210 -4.14 -17.78 9.95
N THR A 211 -4.75 -17.25 8.89
CA THR A 211 -5.77 -17.96 8.10
C THR A 211 -5.19 -18.76 6.93
N GLN A 212 -3.86 -18.85 6.79
CA GLN A 212 -3.21 -19.48 5.64
C GLN A 212 -3.73 -18.94 4.30
N SER A 213 -3.96 -17.63 4.21
CA SER A 213 -4.52 -16.95 3.04
C SER A 213 -5.98 -17.32 2.70
N ARG A 214 -6.68 -18.03 3.59
CA ARG A 214 -8.12 -18.33 3.45
C ARG A 214 -8.93 -17.15 4.00
N TRP A 215 -10.07 -16.84 3.36
CA TRP A 215 -11.03 -15.78 3.78
C TRP A 215 -10.54 -14.33 3.65
N LEU A 216 -10.39 -13.85 2.41
CA LEU A 216 -9.98 -12.46 2.12
C LEU A 216 -10.95 -11.42 2.70
N ALA A 217 -12.27 -11.63 2.56
CA ALA A 217 -13.29 -10.70 3.02
C ALA A 217 -13.20 -10.40 4.53
N ILE A 218 -13.14 -11.45 5.35
CA ILE A 218 -13.08 -11.32 6.82
C ILE A 218 -11.84 -10.53 7.24
N ARG A 219 -10.71 -10.82 6.61
CA ARG A 219 -9.45 -10.15 6.90
C ARG A 219 -9.52 -8.65 6.61
N VAL A 220 -10.03 -8.26 5.45
CA VAL A 220 -10.20 -6.86 5.05
C VAL A 220 -11.13 -6.17 6.03
N ILE A 221 -12.34 -6.70 6.24
CA ILE A 221 -13.33 -6.09 7.13
C ILE A 221 -12.76 -5.92 8.55
N ALA A 222 -12.11 -6.94 9.09
CA ALA A 222 -11.54 -6.89 10.43
C ALA A 222 -10.39 -5.87 10.55
N SER A 223 -9.46 -5.83 9.58
CA SER A 223 -8.34 -4.90 9.61
C SER A 223 -8.80 -3.46 9.43
N THR A 224 -9.66 -3.20 8.44
CA THR A 224 -10.22 -1.87 8.19
C THR A 224 -11.08 -1.40 9.35
N SER A 225 -11.86 -2.28 10.00
CA SER A 225 -12.66 -1.90 11.18
C SER A 225 -11.78 -1.44 12.34
N ILE A 226 -10.75 -2.21 12.70
CA ILE A 226 -9.81 -1.83 13.78
C ILE A 226 -9.10 -0.52 13.44
N ALA A 227 -8.64 -0.39 12.19
CA ALA A 227 -7.96 0.82 11.75
C ALA A 227 -8.89 2.04 11.73
N SER A 228 -10.15 1.90 11.31
CA SER A 228 -11.13 2.97 11.27
C SER A 228 -11.47 3.54 12.66
N VAL A 229 -11.49 2.67 13.68
CA VAL A 229 -11.68 3.08 15.08
C VAL A 229 -10.50 3.91 15.56
N VAL A 230 -9.28 3.43 15.33
CA VAL A 230 -8.06 4.16 15.70
C VAL A 230 -7.97 5.49 14.95
N ASP A 231 -8.30 5.47 13.66
CA ASP A 231 -8.29 6.65 12.80
C ASP A 231 -9.26 7.72 13.30
N SER A 232 -10.53 7.37 13.48
CA SER A 232 -11.52 8.34 13.96
C SER A 232 -11.22 8.84 15.37
N ALA A 233 -10.66 8.00 16.25
CA ALA A 233 -10.24 8.44 17.58
C ALA A 233 -9.12 9.48 17.51
N LEU A 234 -8.06 9.21 16.73
CA LEU A 234 -6.92 10.12 16.59
C LEU A 234 -7.31 11.40 15.86
N PHE A 235 -8.02 11.30 14.74
CA PHE A 235 -8.45 12.45 13.97
C PHE A 235 -9.28 13.43 14.81
N ILE A 236 -10.32 12.93 15.49
CA ILE A 236 -11.19 13.79 16.31
C ILE A 236 -10.44 14.37 17.49
N SER A 237 -9.59 13.56 18.14
CA SER A 237 -8.78 14.00 19.28
C SER A 237 -7.67 14.99 18.92
N ILE A 238 -7.25 15.10 17.65
CA ILE A 238 -6.24 16.09 17.23
C ILE A 238 -6.92 17.31 16.61
N ALA A 239 -7.95 17.11 15.78
CA ALA A 239 -8.60 18.19 15.05
C ALA A 239 -9.51 19.05 15.93
N PHE A 240 -10.18 18.47 16.92
CA PHE A 240 -11.26 19.13 17.67
C PHE A 240 -11.06 19.14 19.19
N PHE A 241 -9.86 18.80 19.67
CA PHE A 241 -9.55 18.83 21.11
C PHE A 241 -9.78 20.24 21.67
N ASN A 242 -10.66 20.37 22.67
CA ASN A 242 -11.09 21.64 23.28
C ASN A 242 -11.81 22.64 22.35
N VAL A 243 -12.15 22.26 21.11
CA VAL A 243 -12.90 23.12 20.19
C VAL A 243 -14.41 22.87 20.31
N LEU A 244 -14.81 21.61 20.44
CA LEU A 244 -16.21 21.20 20.52
C LEU A 244 -16.53 20.52 21.86
N PRO A 245 -17.79 20.58 22.33
CA PRO A 245 -18.23 19.83 23.51
C PRO A 245 -18.04 18.32 23.35
N ASN A 246 -17.69 17.63 24.44
CA ASN A 246 -17.41 16.19 24.44
C ASN A 246 -18.58 15.34 23.90
N ASP A 247 -19.83 15.76 24.13
CA ASP A 247 -21.01 15.05 23.63
C ASP A 247 -21.06 15.05 22.09
N VAL A 248 -20.71 16.18 21.48
CA VAL A 248 -20.64 16.32 20.01
C VAL A 248 -19.48 15.49 19.45
N LEU A 249 -18.32 15.52 20.12
CA LEU A 249 -17.15 14.72 19.72
C LEU A 249 -17.47 13.21 19.73
N PHE A 250 -18.21 12.74 20.73
CA PHE A 250 -18.59 11.33 20.83
C PHE A 250 -19.55 10.91 19.72
N VAL A 251 -20.55 11.74 19.39
CA VAL A 251 -21.47 11.50 18.27
C VAL A 251 -20.73 11.52 16.92
N MET A 252 -19.81 12.46 16.74
CA MET A 252 -18.93 12.51 15.55
C MET A 252 -18.06 11.25 15.44
N PHE A 253 -17.51 10.77 16.55
CA PHE A 253 -16.71 9.54 16.56
C PHE A 253 -17.53 8.34 16.14
N LEU A 254 -18.70 8.14 16.76
CA LEU A 254 -19.55 6.98 16.48
C LEU A 254 -20.03 6.99 15.03
N SER A 255 -20.52 8.13 14.54
CA SER A 255 -20.97 8.27 13.15
C SER A 255 -19.86 8.01 12.14
N GLN A 256 -18.65 8.52 12.39
CA GLN A 256 -17.52 8.26 11.50
C GLN A 256 -17.14 6.78 11.44
N VAL A 257 -17.05 6.12 12.60
CA VAL A 257 -16.72 4.70 12.68
C VAL A 257 -17.78 3.87 11.97
N THR A 258 -19.07 4.14 12.22
CA THR A 258 -20.17 3.41 11.57
C THR A 258 -20.11 3.53 10.04
N ILE A 259 -19.93 4.74 9.52
CA ILE A 259 -19.86 4.97 8.07
C ILE A 259 -18.62 4.26 7.49
N LYS A 260 -17.45 4.37 8.12
CA LYS A 260 -16.23 3.70 7.65
C LYS A 260 -16.35 2.17 7.67
N ILE A 261 -17.00 1.58 8.67
CA ILE A 261 -17.26 0.13 8.72
C ILE A 261 -18.22 -0.30 7.61
N LEU A 262 -19.27 0.47 7.33
CA LEU A 262 -20.15 0.20 6.19
C LEU A 262 -19.37 0.20 4.88
N TYR A 263 -18.49 1.19 4.68
CA TYR A 263 -17.57 1.22 3.55
C TYR A 263 -16.64 0.02 3.49
N ALA A 264 -16.16 -0.48 4.64
CA ALA A 264 -15.33 -1.69 4.69
C ALA A 264 -16.06 -2.96 4.21
N LEU A 265 -17.39 -3.01 4.34
CA LEU A 265 -18.19 -4.10 3.76
C LEU A 265 -18.25 -3.97 2.23
N PHE A 266 -18.44 -2.75 1.72
CA PHE A 266 -18.47 -2.49 0.28
C PHE A 266 -17.09 -2.66 -0.38
N SER A 267 -16.00 -2.35 0.31
CA SER A 267 -14.63 -2.43 -0.22
C SER A 267 -14.18 -3.85 -0.54
N VAL A 268 -14.83 -4.87 0.02
CA VAL A 268 -14.54 -6.27 -0.28
C VAL A 268 -14.68 -6.52 -1.79
N ALA A 269 -15.75 -6.03 -2.43
CA ALA A 269 -16.01 -6.25 -3.85
C ALA A 269 -14.87 -5.76 -4.78
N PRO A 270 -14.41 -4.49 -4.71
CA PRO A 270 -13.30 -4.02 -5.55
C PRO A 270 -11.98 -4.72 -5.26
N ILE A 271 -11.72 -5.20 -4.03
CA ILE A 271 -10.49 -5.95 -3.73
C ILE A 271 -10.52 -7.32 -4.40
N TYR A 272 -11.65 -8.03 -4.39
CA TYR A 272 -11.82 -9.27 -5.15
C TYR A 272 -11.74 -9.04 -6.67
N PHE A 273 -12.30 -7.93 -7.16
CA PHE A 273 -12.18 -7.55 -8.58
C PHE A 273 -10.73 -7.29 -8.96
N ALA A 274 -10.00 -6.51 -8.17
CA ALA A 274 -8.57 -6.33 -8.34
C ALA A 274 -7.87 -7.69 -8.40
N ARG A 275 -8.24 -8.64 -7.51
CA ARG A 275 -7.63 -10.01 -7.46
C ARG A 275 -7.75 -10.74 -8.76
N LYS A 276 -8.93 -10.67 -9.36
CA LYS A 276 -9.20 -11.26 -10.66
C LYS A 276 -8.51 -10.51 -11.81
N LEU A 277 -8.41 -9.18 -11.73
CA LEU A 277 -7.77 -8.35 -12.75
C LEU A 277 -6.26 -8.59 -12.78
N PHE A 278 -5.60 -8.54 -11.63
CA PHE A 278 -4.16 -8.78 -11.52
C PHE A 278 -3.79 -10.22 -11.87
N SER A 279 -4.58 -11.23 -11.48
CA SER A 279 -4.34 -12.61 -11.94
C SER A 279 -4.48 -12.76 -13.45
N ARG A 280 -5.39 -12.00 -14.10
CA ARG A 280 -5.52 -12.01 -15.56
C ARG A 280 -4.38 -11.28 -16.26
N LEU A 281 -3.95 -10.13 -15.75
CA LEU A 281 -2.84 -9.37 -16.34
C LEU A 281 -1.51 -10.13 -16.24
N ILE A 282 -1.33 -10.93 -15.18
CA ILE A 282 -0.18 -11.82 -15.03
C ILE A 282 -0.30 -13.02 -16.00
N ASN A 283 -1.44 -13.71 -16.05
CA ASN A 283 -1.62 -14.87 -16.94
C ASN A 283 -1.68 -14.53 -18.45
N VAL A 284 -2.11 -13.32 -18.84
CA VAL A 284 -2.15 -12.91 -20.26
C VAL A 284 -0.73 -12.66 -20.81
N LYS A 285 0.23 -12.30 -19.96
CA LYS A 285 1.64 -12.21 -20.35
C LYS A 285 2.25 -13.58 -20.63
N GLU A 286 1.85 -14.62 -19.89
CA GLU A 286 2.31 -15.99 -20.15
C GLU A 286 1.83 -16.52 -21.52
N LEU A 287 0.60 -16.19 -21.94
CA LEU A 287 0.06 -16.59 -23.24
C LEU A 287 0.77 -15.88 -24.40
N ASN A 288 0.98 -14.57 -24.29
CA ASN A 288 1.65 -13.80 -25.36
C ASN A 288 3.15 -14.11 -25.50
N ASN A 289 3.82 -14.62 -24.46
CA ASN A 289 5.22 -15.06 -24.56
C ASN A 289 5.36 -16.47 -25.15
N ASN A 290 4.32 -17.32 -25.03
CA ASN A 290 4.33 -18.67 -25.62
C ASN A 290 3.94 -18.68 -27.10
N ASP A 291 3.22 -17.67 -27.59
CA ASP A 291 2.86 -17.54 -29.02
C ASP A 291 3.97 -16.87 -29.87
N ASN A 292 5.06 -16.42 -29.25
CA ASN A 292 6.21 -15.77 -29.91
C ASN A 292 7.53 -16.59 -29.83
N LEU A 293 7.45 -17.88 -29.50
CA LEU A 293 8.55 -18.86 -29.49
C LEU A 293 8.19 -20.04 -30.41
#